data_AF-A0A935V5C7-F1
#
_entry.id   AF-A0A935V5C7-F1
#
_cell.length_a   1.000
_cell.length_b   1.000
_cell.length_c   1.000
_cell.angle_alpha   90.00
_cell.angle_beta   90.00
_cell.angle_gamma   90.00
#
_symmetry.space_group_name_H-M   'P 1'
#
loop_
_entity.id
_entity.type
_entity.pdbx_description
1 polymer ?
#
loop_
_entity_poly.entity_id
_entity_poly.type
_entity_poly.pdbx_seq_one_letter_code
_entity_poly.pdbx_strand_id
1 'polypeptide(L)'
;MHTILPDWTLARESINTGGITKLKPNLYRYVEQARHVQPVVCVADTDGRCPVDLVQQWLPGHTESRFVFRLAVTEAESWLLADHATLAEFLAVPVARMPDRPDELVDPKRVILGLARRSGHRWIRDEVGSSLAPDKRGNGYNLHLVQYVRKHWRPTQAAEQSPSIARAIRNIGKLAELAT
;
A
#
# COMPACT_ATOMS: atom_id res chain seq x y z
N MET A 1 4.44 -11.25 -13.37
CA MET A 1 3.84 -10.84 -12.09
C MET A 1 4.49 -11.70 -11.02
N HIS A 2 5.35 -11.14 -10.17
CA HIS A 2 6.00 -11.91 -9.10
C HIS A 2 5.05 -12.00 -7.91
N THR A 3 4.36 -13.13 -7.77
CA THR A 3 3.46 -13.38 -6.64
C THR A 3 4.29 -13.78 -5.42
N ILE A 4 4.05 -13.16 -4.26
CA ILE A 4 4.81 -13.43 -3.01
C ILE A 4 4.42 -14.80 -2.43
N LEU A 5 3.13 -15.15 -2.53
CA LEU A 5 2.54 -16.41 -2.08
C LEU A 5 1.82 -17.07 -3.27
N PRO A 6 2.55 -17.69 -4.21
CA PRO A 6 1.97 -18.17 -5.48
C PRO A 6 0.91 -19.26 -5.31
N ASP A 7 1.07 -20.12 -4.29
CA ASP A 7 0.18 -21.26 -4.04
C ASP A 7 -0.94 -20.94 -3.03
N TRP A 8 -1.08 -19.67 -2.65
CA TRP A 8 -2.03 -19.23 -1.66
C TRP A 8 -3.20 -18.53 -2.32
N THR A 9 -4.39 -18.78 -1.78
CA THR A 9 -5.61 -18.06 -2.16
C THR A 9 -6.18 -17.33 -0.96
N LEU A 10 -6.88 -16.23 -1.22
CA LEU A 10 -7.61 -15.55 -0.16
C LEU A 10 -8.80 -16.41 0.26
N ALA A 11 -8.90 -16.73 1.56
CA ALA A 11 -10.02 -17.49 2.11
C ALA A 11 -11.38 -16.79 1.96
N ARG A 12 -11.38 -15.47 1.72
CA ARG A 12 -12.53 -14.61 1.43
C ARG A 12 -12.06 -13.31 0.79
N GLU A 13 -12.99 -12.48 0.31
CA GLU A 13 -12.67 -11.12 -0.13
C GLU A 13 -11.98 -10.31 0.99
N SER A 14 -11.01 -9.48 0.61
CA SER A 14 -10.29 -8.61 1.55
C SER A 14 -11.25 -7.65 2.24
N ILE A 15 -11.17 -7.58 3.58
CA ILE A 15 -12.03 -6.71 4.37
C ILE A 15 -11.48 -5.28 4.33
N ASN A 16 -12.25 -4.34 3.76
CA ASN A 16 -11.98 -2.92 3.91
C ASN A 16 -12.59 -2.42 5.23
N THR A 17 -11.75 -2.12 6.22
CA THR A 17 -12.21 -1.63 7.52
C THR A 17 -12.67 -0.17 7.47
N GLY A 18 -12.43 0.56 6.37
CA GLY A 18 -12.71 2.00 6.28
C GLY A 18 -11.70 2.86 7.03
N GLY A 19 -10.47 2.35 7.23
CA GLY A 19 -9.36 3.05 7.87
C GLY A 19 -8.94 2.49 9.22
N ILE A 20 -7.90 3.11 9.78
CA ILE A 20 -7.21 2.68 11.01
C ILE A 20 -8.11 2.75 12.24
N THR A 21 -8.98 3.76 12.34
CA THR A 21 -9.87 3.97 13.49
C THR A 21 -10.78 2.77 13.73
N LYS A 22 -11.13 2.05 12.67
CA LYS A 22 -11.92 0.80 12.72
C LYS A 22 -11.05 -0.45 12.75
N LEU A 23 -9.86 -0.44 12.13
CA LEU A 23 -8.94 -1.58 12.17
C LEU A 23 -8.36 -1.80 13.57
N LYS A 24 -7.83 -0.76 14.20
CA LYS A 24 -7.14 -0.82 15.50
C LYS A 24 -7.92 -1.58 16.58
N PRO A 25 -9.19 -1.24 16.89
CA PRO A 25 -9.93 -1.95 17.94
C PRO A 25 -10.24 -3.41 17.60
N ASN A 26 -10.05 -3.84 16.34
CA ASN A 26 -10.30 -5.21 15.88
C ASN A 26 -9.03 -6.03 15.69
N LEU A 27 -7.83 -5.45 15.86
CA LEU A 27 -6.56 -6.18 15.67
C LEU A 27 -6.48 -7.45 16.51
N TYR A 28 -6.97 -7.41 17.76
CA TYR A 28 -7.01 -8.59 18.62
C TYR A 28 -7.81 -9.74 18.00
N ARG A 29 -8.94 -9.46 17.32
CA ARG A 29 -9.77 -10.48 16.67
C ARG A 29 -9.02 -11.13 15.51
N TYR A 30 -8.25 -10.35 14.77
CA TYR A 30 -7.44 -10.85 13.66
C TYR A 30 -6.24 -11.68 14.15
N VAL A 31 -5.66 -11.32 15.29
CA VAL A 31 -4.62 -12.14 15.96
C VAL A 31 -5.22 -13.48 16.41
N GLU A 32 -6.38 -13.47 17.08
CA GLU A 32 -7.07 -14.71 17.49
C GLU A 32 -7.45 -15.59 16.28
N GLN A 33 -7.88 -14.98 15.18
CA GLN A 33 -8.15 -15.69 13.93
C GLN A 33 -6.88 -16.31 13.33
N ALA A 34 -5.75 -15.60 13.36
CA ALA A 34 -4.45 -16.11 12.93
C ALA A 34 -3.99 -17.31 13.76
N ARG A 35 -4.25 -17.26 15.06
CA ARG A 35 -3.94 -18.32 16.02
C ARG A 35 -4.75 -19.60 15.76
N HIS A 36 -6.06 -19.47 15.54
CA HIS A 36 -6.97 -20.61 15.60
C HIS A 36 -7.53 -21.07 14.26
N VAL A 37 -7.50 -20.24 13.22
CA VAL A 37 -8.21 -20.53 11.97
C VAL A 37 -7.25 -20.55 10.78
N GLN A 38 -6.72 -19.40 10.42
CA GLN A 38 -6.00 -19.23 9.15
C GLN A 38 -5.07 -18.02 9.24
N PRO A 39 -3.97 -17.97 8.48
CA PRO A 39 -3.07 -16.83 8.52
C PRO A 39 -3.77 -15.54 8.12
N VAL A 40 -3.39 -14.44 8.78
CA VAL A 40 -4.02 -13.13 8.56
C VAL A 40 -2.97 -12.09 8.25
N VAL A 41 -3.20 -11.33 7.18
CA VAL A 41 -2.42 -10.15 6.83
C VAL A 41 -3.29 -8.91 7.03
N CYS A 42 -2.85 -8.01 7.88
CA CYS A 42 -3.42 -6.68 8.03
C CYS A 42 -2.47 -5.64 7.44
N VAL A 43 -2.99 -4.74 6.61
CA VAL A 43 -2.25 -3.61 6.05
C VAL A 43 -2.97 -2.32 6.44
N ALA A 44 -2.21 -1.29 6.81
CA ALA A 44 -2.74 0.04 7.08
C ALA A 44 -1.70 1.12 6.76
N ASP A 45 -2.13 2.37 6.78
CA ASP A 45 -1.24 3.52 6.65
C ASP A 45 -0.67 3.92 8.02
N THR A 46 0.38 4.74 8.07
CA THR A 46 0.81 5.33 9.34
C THR A 46 0.21 6.69 9.63
N ASP A 47 -0.35 7.35 8.62
CA ASP A 47 -0.79 8.75 8.67
C ASP A 47 0.34 9.67 9.18
N GLY A 48 1.57 9.42 8.72
CA GLY A 48 2.77 10.18 9.09
C GLY A 48 3.36 9.84 10.47
N ARG A 49 2.79 8.88 11.20
CA ARG A 49 3.32 8.45 12.51
C ARG A 49 4.43 7.41 12.38
N CYS A 50 5.23 7.27 13.44
CA CYS A 50 6.28 6.25 13.52
C CYS A 50 5.67 4.83 13.45
N PRO A 51 6.04 4.01 12.45
CA PRO A 51 5.49 2.65 12.32
C PRO A 51 5.80 1.74 13.51
N VAL A 52 6.97 1.93 14.14
CA VAL A 52 7.40 1.13 15.30
C VAL A 52 6.49 1.41 16.49
N ASP A 53 6.24 2.68 16.78
CA ASP A 53 5.36 3.10 17.88
C ASP A 53 3.93 2.59 17.65
N LEU A 54 3.42 2.67 16.41
CA LEU A 54 2.08 2.15 16.09
C LEU A 54 1.99 0.64 16.35
N VAL A 55 2.98 -0.14 15.93
CA VAL A 55 3.01 -1.59 16.18
C VAL A 55 3.05 -1.88 17.69
N GLN A 56 3.92 -1.20 18.44
CA GLN A 56 4.04 -1.38 19.90
C GLN A 56 2.76 -0.98 20.64
N GLN A 57 2.07 0.07 20.19
CA GLN A 57 0.84 0.54 20.80
C GLN A 57 -0.39 -0.30 20.45
N TRP A 58 -0.42 -0.94 19.28
CA TRP A 58 -1.64 -1.56 18.75
C TRP A 58 -1.66 -3.07 18.83
N LEU A 59 -0.49 -3.71 18.92
CA LEU A 59 -0.39 -5.15 19.06
C LEU A 59 0.02 -5.54 20.47
N PRO A 60 -0.49 -6.67 21.00
CA PRO A 60 0.03 -7.26 22.22
C PRO A 60 1.51 -7.64 22.02
N GLY A 61 2.32 -7.56 23.08
CA GLY A 61 3.77 -7.71 22.99
C GLY A 61 4.27 -9.02 22.38
N HIS A 62 3.49 -10.10 22.46
CA HIS A 62 3.73 -11.34 21.70
C HIS A 62 2.71 -11.41 20.56
N THR A 63 3.21 -11.47 19.33
CA THR A 63 2.38 -11.64 18.13
C THR A 63 2.53 -13.06 17.58
N GLU A 64 1.44 -13.60 17.04
CA GLU A 64 1.39 -14.93 16.45
C GLU A 64 2.20 -15.03 15.15
N SER A 65 2.87 -16.17 14.91
CA SER A 65 3.68 -16.38 13.70
C SER A 65 2.86 -16.30 12.40
N ARG A 66 1.58 -16.70 12.47
CA ARG A 66 0.61 -16.66 11.36
C ARG A 66 -0.07 -15.30 11.18
N PHE A 67 0.32 -14.29 11.97
CA PHE A 67 -0.23 -12.93 11.90
C PHE A 67 0.82 -11.95 11.37
N VAL A 68 0.49 -11.25 10.28
CA VAL A 68 1.35 -10.22 9.68
C VAL A 68 0.63 -8.89 9.70
N PHE A 69 1.18 -7.93 10.43
CA PHE A 69 0.74 -6.53 10.38
C PHE A 69 1.79 -5.68 9.67
N ARG A 70 1.38 -4.96 8.62
CA ARG A 70 2.26 -4.09 7.83
C ARG A 70 1.67 -2.71 7.65
N LEU A 71 2.58 -1.74 7.62
CA LEU A 71 2.27 -0.33 7.57
C LEU A 71 2.92 0.30 6.35
N ALA A 72 2.12 0.92 5.49
CA ALA A 72 2.61 1.83 4.47
C ALA A 72 3.01 3.14 5.14
N VAL A 73 4.24 3.61 4.89
CA VAL A 73 4.75 4.81 5.56
C VAL A 73 4.12 6.03 4.91
N THR A 74 3.60 6.88 5.79
CA THR A 74 2.66 7.96 5.52
C THR A 74 1.32 7.45 5.00
N GLU A 75 1.25 6.98 3.76
CA GLU A 75 0.03 6.51 3.08
C GLU A 75 0.37 5.45 2.02
N ALA A 76 -0.58 4.58 1.66
CA ALA A 76 -0.41 3.56 0.62
C ALA A 76 0.05 4.11 -0.75
N GLU A 77 -0.22 5.38 -1.04
CA GLU A 77 0.30 6.07 -2.21
C GLU A 77 1.84 6.11 -2.28
N SER A 78 2.55 6.06 -1.13
CA SER A 78 4.02 5.93 -1.12
C SER A 78 4.47 4.61 -1.75
N TRP A 79 3.71 3.53 -1.57
CA TRP A 79 4.00 2.24 -2.19
C TRP A 79 3.81 2.25 -3.71
N LEU A 80 2.81 2.99 -4.19
CA LEU A 80 2.59 3.14 -5.63
C LEU A 80 3.72 3.96 -6.25
N LEU A 81 4.11 5.05 -5.59
CA LEU A 81 5.19 5.93 -6.03
C LEU A 81 6.54 5.24 -6.12
N ALA A 82 6.77 4.18 -5.35
CA ALA A 82 8.01 3.41 -5.37
C ALA A 82 8.22 2.56 -6.63
N ASP A 83 7.16 2.27 -7.40
CA ASP A 83 7.30 1.61 -8.71
C ASP A 83 7.47 2.65 -9.82
N HIS A 84 8.66 3.26 -9.86
CA HIS A 84 8.94 4.46 -10.66
C HIS A 84 8.56 4.29 -12.13
N ALA A 85 9.00 3.20 -12.77
CA ALA A 85 8.87 3.05 -14.21
C ALA A 85 7.40 2.88 -14.65
N THR A 86 6.66 1.96 -14.04
CA THR A 86 5.28 1.69 -14.46
C THR A 86 4.31 2.75 -13.96
N LEU A 87 4.55 3.38 -12.81
CA LEU A 87 3.69 4.50 -12.39
C LEU A 87 3.90 5.72 -13.30
N ALA A 88 5.15 6.03 -13.66
CA ALA A 88 5.44 7.12 -14.59
C ALA A 88 4.85 6.86 -15.97
N GLU A 89 4.95 5.63 -16.48
CA GLU A 89 4.29 5.19 -17.72
C GLU A 89 2.78 5.33 -17.63
N PHE A 90 2.17 4.80 -16.56
CA PHE A 90 0.73 4.88 -16.32
C PHE A 90 0.23 6.32 -16.30
N LEU A 91 0.94 7.20 -15.56
CA LEU A 91 0.64 8.62 -15.47
C LEU A 91 1.09 9.41 -16.71
N ALA A 92 1.74 8.80 -17.69
CA ALA A 92 2.34 9.45 -18.86
C ALA A 92 3.19 10.69 -18.48
N VAL A 93 4.13 10.49 -17.56
CA VAL A 93 5.12 11.51 -17.14
C VAL A 93 6.55 10.94 -17.24
N PRO A 94 7.59 11.79 -17.37
CA PRO A 94 8.97 11.32 -17.31
C PRO A 94 9.29 10.64 -15.98
N VAL A 95 9.98 9.49 -16.02
CA VAL A 95 10.43 8.75 -14.82
C VAL A 95 11.28 9.63 -13.89
N ALA A 96 12.04 10.58 -14.43
CA ALA A 96 12.82 11.55 -13.66
C ALA A 96 11.98 12.47 -12.74
N ARG A 97 10.65 12.43 -12.83
CA ARG A 97 9.75 13.13 -11.89
C ARG A 97 9.34 12.27 -10.69
N MET A 98 9.75 11.02 -10.64
CA MET A 98 9.47 10.13 -9.51
C MET A 98 10.31 10.55 -8.29
N PRO A 99 9.75 10.49 -7.08
CA PRO A 99 10.46 10.86 -5.86
C PRO A 99 11.47 9.77 -5.46
N ASP A 100 12.69 10.13 -5.10
CA ASP A 100 13.73 9.16 -4.73
C ASP A 100 13.44 8.38 -3.46
N ARG A 101 12.72 8.98 -2.50
CA ARG A 101 12.43 8.39 -1.18
C ARG A 101 10.93 8.43 -0.89
N PRO A 102 10.11 7.57 -1.54
CA PRO A 102 8.65 7.59 -1.42
C PRO A 102 8.13 7.45 0.01
N ASP A 103 8.78 6.60 0.83
CA ASP A 103 8.42 6.38 2.23
C ASP A 103 8.63 7.64 3.11
N GLU A 104 9.39 8.63 2.67
CA GLU A 104 9.70 9.85 3.42
C GLU A 104 8.84 11.05 3.01
N LEU A 105 7.93 10.85 2.06
CA LEU A 105 7.02 11.90 1.63
C LEU A 105 6.01 12.21 2.74
N VAL A 106 5.84 13.50 3.01
CA VAL A 106 4.85 14.02 3.95
C VAL A 106 3.42 13.83 3.44
N ASP A 107 3.23 13.92 2.12
CA ASP A 107 1.91 13.78 1.48
C ASP A 107 2.08 13.07 0.11
N PRO A 108 2.20 11.73 0.11
CA PRO A 108 2.40 10.96 -1.11
C PRO A 108 1.21 11.10 -2.09
N LYS A 109 -0.02 11.21 -1.57
CA LYS A 109 -1.21 11.49 -2.38
C LYS A 109 -1.09 12.79 -3.16
N ARG A 110 -0.66 13.88 -2.54
CA ARG A 110 -0.42 15.16 -3.22
C ARG A 110 0.66 15.05 -4.31
N VAL A 111 1.68 14.22 -4.11
CA VAL A 111 2.69 13.95 -5.15
C VAL A 111 2.06 13.27 -6.36
N ILE A 112 1.23 12.24 -6.16
CA ILE A 112 0.49 11.58 -7.26
C ILE A 112 -0.41 12.60 -7.98
N LEU A 113 -1.17 13.43 -7.25
CA LEU A 113 -2.02 14.44 -7.86
C LEU A 113 -1.20 15.46 -8.68
N GLY A 114 -0.05 15.88 -8.17
CA GLY A 114 0.86 16.78 -8.88
C GLY A 114 1.42 16.16 -10.17
N LEU A 115 1.73 14.85 -10.16
CA LEU A 115 2.16 14.11 -11.34
C LEU A 115 1.03 13.98 -12.36
N ALA A 116 -0.16 13.58 -11.90
CA ALA A 116 -1.35 13.43 -12.74
C ALA A 116 -1.70 14.72 -13.50
N ARG A 117 -1.60 15.89 -12.85
CA ARG A 117 -1.83 17.20 -13.51
C ARG A 117 -0.88 17.47 -14.67
N ARG A 118 0.33 16.91 -14.63
CA ARG A 118 1.34 17.08 -15.69
C ARG A 118 1.39 15.90 -16.65
N SER A 119 0.41 14.99 -16.56
CA SER A 119 0.29 13.85 -17.45
C SER A 119 0.19 14.28 -18.91
N GLY A 120 0.79 13.52 -19.82
CA GLY A 120 0.52 13.65 -21.26
C GLY A 120 -0.93 13.27 -21.62
N HIS A 121 -1.57 12.42 -20.81
CA HIS A 121 -2.94 11.97 -21.06
C HIS A 121 -3.97 12.92 -20.46
N ARG A 122 -4.89 13.40 -21.31
CA ARG A 122 -5.96 14.30 -20.88
C ARG A 122 -6.88 13.67 -19.83
N TRP A 123 -7.30 12.42 -20.03
CA TRP A 123 -8.19 11.73 -19.10
C TRP A 123 -7.58 11.61 -17.69
N ILE A 124 -6.26 11.46 -17.57
CA ILE A 124 -5.57 11.45 -16.26
C ILE A 124 -5.66 12.82 -15.59
N ARG A 125 -5.40 13.90 -16.35
CA ARG A 125 -5.51 15.27 -15.83
C ARG A 125 -6.93 15.59 -15.35
N ASP A 126 -7.93 15.12 -16.08
CA ASP A 126 -9.34 15.48 -15.86
C ASP A 126 -10.00 14.60 -14.78
N GLU A 127 -9.58 13.34 -14.61
CA GLU A 127 -10.27 12.38 -13.72
C GLU A 127 -9.50 12.00 -12.45
N VAL A 128 -8.16 12.01 -12.47
CA VAL A 128 -7.34 11.67 -11.28
C VAL A 128 -7.21 12.88 -10.37
N GLY A 129 -6.94 14.07 -10.95
CA GLY A 129 -6.99 15.34 -10.23
C GLY A 129 -8.40 15.93 -10.23
N SER A 130 -8.70 16.81 -9.28
CA SER A 130 -9.88 17.67 -9.37
C SER A 130 -9.57 18.92 -10.19
N SER A 131 -10.42 19.21 -11.17
CA SER A 131 -10.35 20.44 -11.98
C SER A 131 -10.68 21.71 -11.18
N LEU A 132 -11.42 21.57 -10.07
CA LEU A 132 -11.88 22.69 -9.23
C LEU A 132 -10.95 22.97 -8.05
N ALA A 133 -10.30 21.94 -7.53
CA ALA A 133 -9.41 22.03 -6.37
C ALA A 133 -8.20 21.16 -6.68
N PRO A 134 -7.11 21.75 -7.22
CA PRO A 134 -6.03 20.97 -7.79
C PRO A 134 -5.46 19.96 -6.78
N ASP A 135 -5.40 20.33 -5.50
CA ASP A 135 -4.90 19.55 -4.35
C ASP A 135 -5.84 18.42 -3.91
N LYS A 136 -7.04 18.33 -4.48
CA LYS A 136 -8.01 17.28 -4.20
C LYS A 136 -8.02 16.23 -5.31
N ARG A 137 -8.34 15.00 -4.91
CA ARG A 137 -8.58 13.90 -5.84
C ARG A 137 -9.83 14.14 -6.68
N GLY A 138 -9.77 13.77 -7.96
CA GLY A 138 -10.92 13.69 -8.85
C GLY A 138 -11.73 12.41 -8.61
N ASN A 139 -12.91 12.32 -9.24
CA ASN A 139 -13.82 11.19 -9.07
C ASN A 139 -13.24 9.86 -9.58
N GLY A 140 -12.35 9.91 -10.57
CA GLY A 140 -11.69 8.74 -11.15
C GLY A 140 -10.46 8.29 -10.39
N TYR A 141 -10.01 9.02 -9.37
CA TYR A 141 -8.74 8.74 -8.66
C TYR A 141 -8.63 7.29 -8.18
N ASN A 142 -9.60 6.83 -7.40
CA ASN A 142 -9.58 5.45 -6.88
C ASN A 142 -9.73 4.42 -8.00
N LEU A 143 -10.60 4.69 -8.99
CA LEU A 143 -10.82 3.79 -10.12
C LEU A 143 -9.51 3.52 -10.88
N HIS A 144 -8.81 4.60 -11.23
CA HIS A 144 -7.58 4.55 -12.03
C HIS A 144 -6.41 3.97 -11.26
N LEU A 145 -6.22 4.33 -9.99
CA LEU A 145 -5.15 3.73 -9.18
C LEU A 145 -5.40 2.26 -8.87
N VAL A 146 -6.65 1.84 -8.62
CA VAL A 146 -6.98 0.42 -8.46
C VAL A 146 -6.72 -0.34 -9.76
N GLN A 147 -7.05 0.23 -10.92
CA GLN A 147 -6.72 -0.37 -12.21
C GLN A 147 -5.20 -0.51 -12.40
N TYR A 148 -4.44 0.53 -12.06
CA TYR A 148 -2.97 0.51 -12.09
C TYR A 148 -2.42 -0.64 -11.22
N VAL A 149 -2.86 -0.72 -9.96
CA VAL A 149 -2.44 -1.76 -9.01
C VAL A 149 -2.72 -3.16 -9.55
N ARG A 150 -3.90 -3.38 -10.13
CA ARG A 150 -4.30 -4.70 -10.63
C ARG A 150 -3.56 -5.14 -11.90
N LYS A 151 -3.17 -4.19 -12.76
CA LYS A 151 -2.66 -4.51 -14.11
C LYS A 151 -1.17 -4.28 -14.30
N HIS A 152 -0.58 -3.35 -13.56
CA HIS A 152 0.74 -2.80 -13.88
C HIS A 152 1.71 -2.77 -12.70
N TRP A 153 1.23 -2.61 -11.46
CA TRP A 153 2.11 -2.46 -10.30
C TRP A 153 2.97 -3.70 -10.03
N ARG A 154 4.26 -3.48 -9.79
CA ARG A 154 5.30 -4.49 -9.56
C ARG A 154 5.86 -4.30 -8.14
N PRO A 155 5.26 -4.93 -7.12
CA PRO A 155 5.66 -4.74 -5.73
C PRO A 155 7.14 -5.12 -5.48
N THR A 156 7.69 -6.08 -6.22
CA THR A 156 9.11 -6.45 -6.10
C THR A 156 10.05 -5.36 -6.58
N GLN A 157 9.73 -4.65 -7.67
CA GLN A 157 10.51 -3.49 -8.10
C GLN A 157 10.32 -2.31 -7.15
N ALA A 158 9.08 -2.11 -6.68
CA ALA A 158 8.78 -1.06 -5.70
C ALA A 158 9.57 -1.23 -4.40
N ALA A 159 9.85 -2.47 -3.98
CA ALA A 159 10.64 -2.78 -2.80
C ALA A 159 12.10 -2.28 -2.87
N GLU A 160 12.64 -2.06 -4.07
CA GLU A 160 13.99 -1.51 -4.24
C GLU A 160 14.06 -0.04 -3.80
N GLN A 161 12.94 0.69 -3.89
CA GLN A 161 12.84 2.12 -3.54
C GLN A 161 12.05 2.36 -2.23
N SER A 162 11.37 1.33 -1.70
CA SER A 162 10.55 1.44 -0.48
C SER A 162 10.97 0.38 0.56
N PRO A 163 11.68 0.81 1.63
CA PRO A 163 11.97 -0.06 2.76
C PRO A 163 10.72 -0.65 3.41
N SER A 164 9.59 0.06 3.42
CA SER A 164 8.33 -0.43 3.98
C SER A 164 7.71 -1.56 3.15
N ILE A 165 7.75 -1.48 1.81
CA ILE A 165 7.35 -2.58 0.92
C ILE A 165 8.31 -3.76 1.10
N ALA A 166 9.63 -3.54 1.11
CA ALA A 166 10.61 -4.62 1.29
C ALA A 166 10.35 -5.40 2.59
N ARG A 167 10.03 -4.69 3.69
CA ARG A 167 9.61 -5.31 4.95
C ARG A 167 8.26 -6.04 4.80
N ALA A 168 7.29 -5.49 4.07
CA ALA A 168 6.01 -6.15 3.83
C ALA A 168 6.17 -7.47 3.08
N ILE A 169 6.87 -7.45 1.95
CA ILE A 169 7.15 -8.65 1.15
C ILE A 169 7.83 -9.72 1.98
N ARG A 170 8.92 -9.37 2.68
CA ARG A 170 9.67 -10.32 3.50
C ARG A 170 8.79 -11.01 4.55
N ASN A 171 7.95 -10.25 5.25
CA ASN A 171 7.16 -10.82 6.34
C ASN A 171 5.89 -11.53 5.87
N ILE A 172 5.33 -11.14 4.74
CA ILE A 172 4.28 -11.92 4.08
C ILE A 172 4.88 -13.25 3.60
N GLY A 173 6.09 -13.24 3.02
CA GLY A 173 6.80 -14.44 2.57
C GLY A 173 7.05 -15.47 3.69
N LYS A 174 7.31 -15.03 4.92
CA LYS A 174 7.42 -15.92 6.09
C LYS A 174 6.18 -16.77 6.34
N LEU A 175 5.00 -16.37 5.86
CA LEU A 175 3.80 -17.20 6.00
C LEU A 175 3.92 -18.50 5.19
N ALA A 176 4.62 -18.49 4.05
CA ALA A 176 4.88 -19.70 3.26
C ALA A 176 5.77 -20.70 4.02
N GLU A 177 6.76 -20.19 4.76
CA GLU A 177 7.69 -21.01 5.56
C GLU A 177 6.98 -21.76 6.70
N LEU A 178 5.84 -21.25 7.18
CA LEU A 178 5.05 -21.86 8.25
C LEU A 178 4.08 -22.96 7.77
N ALA A 179 3.85 -23.06 6.45
CA ALA A 179 2.97 -24.06 5.85
C ALA A 179 3.73 -25.31 5.36
N THR A 180 5.06 -25.32 5.53
CA THR A 180 5.95 -26.45 5.26
C THR A 180 6.21 -27.21 6.55
#